data_AF-A0A959NZS6-F1
#
_entry.id   AF-A0A959NZS6-F1
#
_cell.length_a   1.000
_cell.length_b   1.000
_cell.length_c   1.000
_cell.angle_alpha   90.00
_cell.angle_beta   90.00
_cell.angle_gamma   90.00
#
_symmetry.space_group_name_H-M   'P 1'
#
loop_
_entity.id
_entity.type
_entity.pdbx_description
1 polymer ?
#
loop_
_entity_poly.entity_id
_entity_poly.type
_entity_poly.pdbx_seq_one_letter_code
_entity_poly.pdbx_strand_id
1 'polypeptide(L)' 'MNWKLIEYNTYTGKHNMEFDLQLVKNCFSNEAFLRFYGWEPHCISLGANQSYDDINQELTTKNNIDVVKRPT' A
#
# COMPACT_ATOMS: atom_id res chain seq x y z
N MET A 1 -8.38 0.06 24.13
CA MET A 1 -7.78 0.01 22.79
C MET A 1 -6.37 -0.53 22.90
N ASN A 2 -6.10 -1.70 22.35
CA ASN A 2 -4.78 -2.33 22.33
C ASN A 2 -4.08 -1.96 21.02
N TRP A 3 -3.03 -1.14 21.10
CA TRP A 3 -2.26 -0.73 19.93
C TRP A 3 -1.14 -1.73 19.64
N LYS A 4 -1.04 -2.16 18.39
CA LYS A 4 0.02 -3.00 17.86
C LYS A 4 0.87 -2.16 16.92
N LEU A 5 2.12 -1.91 17.30
CA LEU A 5 3.09 -1.24 16.45
C LEU A 5 3.71 -2.25 15.48
N ILE A 6 3.72 -1.91 14.20
CA ILE A 6 4.47 -2.59 13.15
C ILE A 6 5.57 -1.63 12.73
N GLU A 7 6.81 -2.03 12.98
CA GLU A 7 7.99 -1.23 12.67
C GLU A 7 8.16 -1.02 11.17
N TYR A 8 8.96 -0.02 10.82
CA TYR A 8 9.21 0.36 9.44
C TYR A 8 9.80 -0.79 8.63
N ASN A 9 9.18 -1.06 7.48
CA ASN A 9 9.74 -1.96 6.48
C ASN A 9 9.35 -1.49 5.07
N THR A 10 10.09 -1.95 4.07
CA THR A 10 9.88 -1.62 2.67
C THR A 10 9.49 -2.87 1.89
N TYR A 11 8.41 -2.79 1.13
CA TYR A 11 7.94 -3.85 0.26
C TYR A 11 7.43 -3.28 -1.06
N THR A 12 7.11 -4.15 -2.01
CA THR A 12 6.48 -3.74 -3.28
C THR A 12 5.13 -3.07 -3.04
N GLY A 13 4.70 -2.28 -4.03
CA GLY A 13 3.37 -1.70 -4.11
C GLY A 13 2.28 -2.69 -3.71
N LYS A 14 2.26 -3.82 -4.41
CA LYS A 14 1.26 -4.87 -4.23
C LYS A 14 1.27 -5.46 -2.82
N HIS A 15 2.46 -5.77 -2.29
CA HIS A 15 2.57 -6.40 -0.98
C HIS A 15 2.05 -5.51 0.13
N ASN A 16 2.40 -4.22 0.13
CA ASN A 16 1.89 -3.28 1.13
C ASN A 16 0.35 -3.19 1.11
N MET A 17 -0.27 -3.21 -0.07
CA MET A 17 -1.73 -3.21 -0.18
C MET A 17 -2.36 -4.49 0.36
N GLU A 18 -1.79 -5.64 0.05
CA GLU A 18 -2.25 -6.92 0.58
C GLU A 18 -2.08 -7.00 2.10
N PHE A 19 -0.95 -6.51 2.63
CA PHE A 19 -0.67 -6.43 4.05
C PHE A 19 -1.74 -5.61 4.77
N ASP A 20 -2.00 -4.39 4.30
CA ASP A 20 -2.97 -3.49 4.94
C ASP A 20 -4.39 -4.09 4.91
N LEU A 21 -4.78 -4.72 3.80
CA LEU A 21 -6.06 -5.44 3.69
C LEU A 21 -6.14 -6.64 4.66
N GLN A 22 -5.04 -7.36 4.87
CA GLN A 22 -5.00 -8.44 5.86
C GLN A 22 -5.10 -7.91 7.29
N LEU A 23 -4.45 -6.78 7.60
CA LEU A 23 -4.60 -6.14 8.91
C LEU A 23 -6.04 -5.73 9.18
N VAL A 24 -6.71 -5.10 8.21
CA VAL A 24 -8.12 -4.71 8.33
C VAL A 24 -9.00 -5.94 8.57
N LYS A 25 -8.80 -7.02 7.81
CA LYS A 25 -9.57 -8.27 7.96
C LYS A 25 -9.40 -8.92 9.34
N ASN A 26 -8.22 -8.78 9.94
CA ASN A 26 -7.86 -9.40 11.21
C ASN A 26 -7.95 -8.44 12.41
N CYS A 27 -8.44 -7.21 12.22
CA CYS A 27 -8.52 -6.21 13.28
C CYS A 27 -9.78 -6.42 14.12
N PHE A 28 -9.62 -6.80 15.38
CA PHE A 28 -10.73 -6.95 16.33
C PHE A 28 -11.15 -5.60 16.93
N SER A 29 -12.36 -5.53 17.49
CA SER A 29 -13.00 -4.27 17.96
C SER A 29 -12.24 -3.49 19.04
N ASN A 30 -11.35 -4.13 19.80
CA ASN A 30 -10.52 -3.47 20.82
C ASN A 30 -9.03 -3.43 20.41
N GLU A 31 -8.72 -3.60 19.13
CA GLU A 31 -7.37 -3.54 18.59
C GLU A 31 -7.22 -2.40 17.58
N ALA A 32 -6.00 -1.89 17.46
CA ALA A 32 -5.60 -0.97 16.41
C ALA A 32 -4.16 -1.27 15.99
N PHE A 33 -3.88 -1.15 14.69
CA PHE A 33 -2.53 -1.28 14.16
C PHE A 33 -1.99 0.12 13.81
N LEU A 34 -0.79 0.43 14.30
CA LEU A 34 0.00 1.55 13.81
C LEU A 34 1.17 0.95 13.03
N ARG A 35 1.30 1.32 11.76
CA ARG A 35 2.33 0.79 10.87
C ARG A 35 3.06 1.94 10.19
N PHE A 36 4.38 1.84 10.17
CA PHE A 36 5.24 2.66 9.30
C PHE A 36 5.71 1.77 8.14
N TYR A 37 5.69 2.28 6.92
CA TYR A 37 6.15 1.51 5.77
C TYR A 37 6.63 2.39 4.63
N GLY A 38 7.49 1.82 3.79
CA GLY A 38 7.95 2.41 2.54
C GLY A 38 7.72 1.47 1.37
N TRP A 39 8.09 1.94 0.18
CA TRP A 39 7.93 1.22 -1.07
C TRP A 39 9.29 0.88 -1.66
N GLU A 40 9.50 -0.38 -2.00
CA GLU A 40 10.66 -0.85 -2.76
C GLU A 40 10.18 -1.84 -3.83
N PRO A 41 10.22 -1.47 -5.13
CA PRO A 41 10.72 -0.20 -5.66
C PRO A 41 9.78 1.00 -5.37
N HIS A 42 10.16 2.22 -5.81
CA HIS A 42 9.28 3.39 -5.75
C HIS A 42 7.90 3.09 -6.38
N CYS A 43 6.84 3.58 -5.77
CA CYS A 43 5.47 3.24 -6.16
C CYS A 43 4.57 4.48 -6.26
N ILE A 44 3.76 4.54 -7.32
CA ILE A 44 2.66 5.47 -7.47
C ILE A 44 1.39 4.80 -6.93
N SER A 45 0.74 5.42 -5.95
CA SER A 45 -0.53 4.95 -5.40
C SER A 45 -1.71 5.79 -5.91
N LEU A 46 -2.56 5.20 -6.74
CA LEU A 46 -3.83 5.77 -7.15
C LEU A 46 -4.88 5.61 -6.05
N GLY A 47 -5.72 6.63 -5.85
CA GLY A 47 -6.95 6.51 -5.07
C GLY A 47 -8.01 5.68 -5.80
N ALA A 48 -9.02 5.23 -5.06
CA ALA A 48 -10.07 4.32 -5.54
C ALA A 48 -10.81 4.83 -6.79
N ASN A 49 -10.92 6.15 -6.95
CA ASN A 49 -11.64 6.78 -8.06
C ASN A 49 -10.73 7.29 -9.19
N GLN A 50 -9.40 7.16 -9.09
CA GLN A 50 -8.48 7.60 -10.13
C GLN A 50 -8.30 6.53 -11.23
N SER A 51 -8.05 6.94 -12.46
CA SER A 51 -7.84 6.01 -13.57
C SER A 51 -6.38 5.58 -13.65
N TYR A 52 -6.14 4.37 -14.16
CA TYR A 52 -4.78 3.95 -14.56
C TYR A 52 -4.29 4.72 -15.79
N ASP A 53 -5.21 5.30 -16.57
CA ASP A 53 -4.91 6.11 -17.76
C ASP A 53 -4.31 7.48 -17.41
N ASP A 54 -4.44 7.93 -16.16
CA ASP A 54 -3.80 9.15 -15.66
C ASP A 54 -2.27 8.99 -15.52
N ILE A 55 -1.75 7.76 -15.71
CA ILE A 55 -0.34 7.41 -15.55
C ILE A 55 0.22 6.87 -16.88
N ASN A 56 1.43 7.32 -17.22
CA ASN A 56 2.19 6.73 -18.31
C ASN A 56 2.78 5.36 -17.90
N GLN A 57 2.04 4.28 -18.16
CA GLN A 57 2.39 2.91 -17.78
C GLN A 57 3.68 2.39 -18.44
N GLU A 58 3.97 2.85 -19.65
CA GLU A 58 5.22 2.48 -20.33
C GLU A 58 6.43 3.07 -19.61
N LEU A 59 6.33 4.33 -19.18
CA LEU A 59 7.39 5.00 -18.46
C LEU A 59 7.59 4.43 -17.06
N THR A 60 6.51 4.07 -16.35
CA THR A 60 6.64 3.44 -15.03
C THR A 60 7.32 2.09 -15.14
N THR A 61 6.92 1.26 -16.12
CA THR A 61 7.58 -0.03 -16.40
C THR A 61 9.06 0.16 -16.72
N LYS A 62 9.40 1.12 -17.59
CA LYS A 62 10.79 1.40 -17.98
C LYS A 62 11.67 1.85 -16.81
N ASN A 63 11.10 2.56 -15.83
CA ASN A 63 11.81 3.08 -14.67
C ASN A 63 11.68 2.21 -13.42
N ASN A 64 11.11 1.00 -13.53
CA ASN A 64 10.86 0.11 -12.40
C ASN A 64 10.06 0.79 -11.27
N ILE A 65 9.00 1.51 -11.64
CA ILE A 65 8.09 2.18 -10.71
C ILE A 65 6.80 1.35 -10.63
N ASP A 66 6.47 0.89 -9.42
CA ASP A 66 5.22 0.17 -9.18
C ASP A 66 4.02 1.11 -9.31
N VAL A 67 2.87 0.58 -9.74
CA VAL A 67 1.60 1.30 -9.74
C VAL A 67 0.53 0.46 -9.05
N VAL A 68 -0.07 0.99 -8.00
CA VAL A 68 -1.17 0.32 -7.28
C VAL A 68 -2.38 1.24 -7.16
N LYS A 69 -3.55 0.64 -6.99
CA LYS A 69 -4.79 1.35 -6.71
C LYS A 69 -5.30 0.96 -5.33
N ARG A 70 -5.45 1.96 -4.48
CA ARG A 70 -5.92 1.81 -3.10
C ARG A 70 -7.44 1.63 -3.09
N PRO A 71 -7.98 0.95 -2.06
CA PRO A 71 -9.42 0.85 -1.86
C PRO A 71 -10.05 2.15 -1.33
N THR A 72 -9.25 3.17 -1.01
CA THR A 72 -9.67 4.48 -0.48
C THR A 72 -9.50 5.62 -1.47
#